data_AF-A0A258JKE7-F1
#
_entry.id   AF-A0A258JKE7-F1
#
_cell.length_a   1.000
_cell.length_b   1.000
_cell.length_c   1.000
_cell.angle_alpha   90.00
_cell.angle_beta   90.00
_cell.angle_gamma   90.00
#
_symmetry.space_group_name_H-M   'P 1'
#
loop_
_entity.id
_entity.type
_entity.pdbx_description
1 polymer ?
#
loop_
_entity_poly.entity_id
_entity_poly.type
_entity_poly.pdbx_seq_one_letter_code
_entity_poly.pdbx_strand_id
1 'polypeptide(L)'
;TADATIIQTRHRIPEAPLSDDQVLVYQVPIPEPLRFLEPRETETRQLHGLADYGLMHVKLYEDIAHHGHIATTYAYPVEVAGRYVMDPSPIPKFDNPKMDDSPALQLFGAGREKRIYAIPPHTRVVPLDFEDHPFKVQHFAKPCALCGAHGVYLDEVVLDDRGGRMFVCSDTDYCNTRQEQGHTGEMSVSPLKAPAEQPTKTATEPAE
;
A
#
# COMPACT_ATOMS: atom_id res chain seq x y z
N THR A 1 13.62 -3.81 -2.82
CA THR A 1 12.95 -4.41 -1.62
C THR A 1 13.66 -5.65 -1.13
N ALA A 2 14.01 -6.61 -2.00
CA ALA A 2 14.58 -7.91 -1.61
C ALA A 2 15.86 -7.83 -0.77
N ASP A 3 16.75 -6.88 -1.04
CA ASP A 3 18.05 -6.77 -0.36
C ASP A 3 17.99 -6.05 1.00
N ALA A 4 16.84 -5.47 1.37
CA ALA A 4 16.71 -4.68 2.59
C ALA A 4 16.44 -5.57 3.80
N THR A 5 17.20 -5.41 4.88
CA THR A 5 16.92 -6.08 6.18
C THR A 5 15.95 -5.26 7.05
N ILE A 6 15.92 -3.95 6.87
CA ILE A 6 14.97 -3.04 7.52
C ILE A 6 14.31 -2.18 6.45
N ILE A 7 12.97 -2.19 6.42
CA ILE A 7 12.17 -1.40 5.50
C ILE A 7 11.34 -0.43 6.34
N GLN A 8 11.66 0.86 6.32
CA GLN A 8 10.82 1.87 6.94
C GLN A 8 9.83 2.43 5.92
N THR A 9 8.54 2.31 6.21
CA THR A 9 7.47 2.66 5.28
C THR A 9 6.48 3.68 5.83
N ARG A 10 5.88 4.42 4.90
CA ARG A 10 4.71 5.27 5.14
C ARG A 10 3.66 4.93 4.08
N HIS A 11 2.50 4.47 4.54
CA HIS A 11 1.29 4.22 3.73
C HIS A 11 1.32 3.05 2.75
N ARG A 12 2.39 2.25 2.66
CA ARG A 12 2.43 1.09 1.75
C ARG A 12 3.10 -0.13 2.36
N ILE A 13 2.65 -1.30 1.97
CA ILE A 13 3.42 -2.54 2.07
C ILE A 13 3.94 -2.87 0.67
N PRO A 14 5.24 -3.19 0.50
CA PRO A 14 5.80 -3.53 -0.80
C PRO A 14 5.00 -4.61 -1.54
N GLU A 15 5.04 -4.58 -2.88
CA GLU A 15 4.42 -5.63 -3.70
C GLU A 15 5.27 -6.91 -3.71
N ALA A 16 6.58 -6.77 -3.53
CA ALA A 16 7.48 -7.92 -3.39
C ALA A 16 7.20 -8.65 -2.06
N PRO A 17 7.10 -10.00 -2.06
CA PRO A 17 6.97 -10.78 -0.84
C PRO A 17 8.11 -10.50 0.14
N LEU A 18 7.77 -10.39 1.41
CA LEU A 18 8.74 -10.21 2.48
C LEU A 18 9.33 -11.58 2.91
N SER A 19 10.48 -11.54 3.57
CA SER A 19 11.17 -12.71 4.14
C SER A 19 11.38 -12.58 5.66
N ASP A 20 11.78 -13.68 6.29
CA ASP A 20 12.00 -13.82 7.74
C ASP A 20 13.15 -12.95 8.28
N ASP A 21 14.15 -12.66 7.45
CA ASP A 21 15.26 -11.77 7.79
C ASP A 21 14.90 -10.27 7.74
N GLN A 22 13.66 -9.92 7.38
CA GLN A 22 13.22 -8.54 7.19
C GLN A 22 12.37 -8.01 8.34
N VAL A 23 12.56 -6.73 8.64
CA VAL A 23 11.72 -5.96 9.57
C VAL A 23 11.05 -4.81 8.83
N LEU A 24 9.71 -4.78 8.84
CA LEU A 24 8.91 -3.70 8.27
C LEU A 24 8.47 -2.72 9.36
N VAL A 25 8.89 -1.47 9.26
CA VAL A 25 8.65 -0.41 10.26
C VAL A 25 7.69 0.64 9.71
N TYR A 26 6.47 0.66 10.23
CA TYR A 26 5.40 1.56 9.80
C TYR A 26 5.40 2.88 10.57
N GLN A 27 5.25 3.98 9.83
CA GLN A 27 4.97 5.29 10.41
C GLN A 27 3.47 5.45 10.69
N VAL A 28 3.13 5.73 11.95
CA VAL A 28 1.73 5.78 12.39
C VAL A 28 1.36 7.17 12.93
N PRO A 29 0.39 7.87 12.33
CA PRO A 29 -0.06 9.16 12.83
C PRO A 29 -1.02 9.04 14.02
N ILE A 30 -1.91 8.05 14.00
CA ILE A 30 -2.93 7.76 15.01
C ILE A 30 -2.89 6.24 15.27
N PRO A 31 -2.43 5.76 16.43
CA PRO A 31 -2.27 4.33 16.71
C PRO A 31 -3.52 3.65 17.25
N GLU A 32 -4.56 4.44 17.55
CA GLU A 32 -5.77 3.99 18.22
C GLU A 32 -6.90 3.83 17.19
N PRO A 33 -7.28 2.59 16.82
CA PRO A 33 -8.30 2.36 15.79
C PRO A 33 -9.67 2.91 16.21
N LEU A 34 -9.95 3.05 17.51
CA LEU A 34 -11.22 3.58 18.01
C LEU A 34 -11.24 5.11 18.11
N ARG A 35 -10.14 5.83 17.75
CA ARG A 35 -9.96 7.25 18.07
C ARG A 35 -11.07 8.15 17.54
N PHE A 36 -11.61 7.83 16.36
CA PHE A 36 -12.68 8.63 15.74
C PHE A 36 -14.07 8.35 16.32
N LEU A 37 -14.21 7.26 17.10
CA LEU A 37 -15.44 6.88 17.80
C LEU A 37 -15.40 7.34 19.26
N GLU A 38 -14.25 7.17 19.91
CA GLU A 38 -13.99 7.61 21.27
C GLU A 38 -12.65 8.37 21.32
N PRO A 39 -12.67 9.71 21.47
CA PRO A 39 -11.46 10.52 21.45
C PRO A 39 -10.60 10.38 22.71
N ARG A 40 -11.11 9.83 23.83
CA ARG A 40 -10.39 9.74 25.11
C ARG A 40 -9.62 8.44 25.23
N GLU A 41 -8.30 8.55 25.37
CA GLU A 41 -7.40 7.41 25.62
C GLU A 41 -7.74 6.60 26.88
N THR A 42 -8.29 7.24 27.91
CA THR A 42 -8.69 6.53 29.15
C THR A 42 -9.81 5.53 28.89
N GLU A 43 -10.73 5.87 28.00
CA GLU A 43 -11.88 5.04 27.64
C GLU A 43 -11.45 3.96 26.64
N THR A 44 -10.72 4.33 25.57
CA THR A 44 -10.28 3.33 24.58
C THR A 44 -9.38 2.26 25.20
N ARG A 45 -8.52 2.63 26.18
CA ARG A 45 -7.72 1.65 26.93
C ARG A 45 -8.60 0.64 27.69
N GLN A 46 -9.72 1.08 28.28
CA GLN A 46 -10.65 0.17 28.95
C GLN A 46 -11.33 -0.75 27.95
N LEU A 47 -11.77 -0.22 26.79
CA LEU A 47 -12.35 -1.02 25.71
C LEU A 47 -11.36 -2.10 25.22
N HIS A 48 -10.10 -1.74 24.97
CA HIS A 48 -9.04 -2.70 24.64
C HIS A 48 -8.80 -3.72 25.76
N GLY A 49 -8.85 -3.30 27.03
CA GLY A 49 -8.68 -4.18 28.18
C GLY A 49 -9.79 -5.22 28.34
N LEU A 50 -11.02 -4.85 27.97
CA LEU A 50 -12.21 -5.69 28.02
C LEU A 50 -12.49 -6.44 26.72
N ALA A 51 -11.72 -6.18 25.66
CA ALA A 51 -12.00 -6.64 24.29
C ALA A 51 -13.39 -6.22 23.78
N ASP A 52 -13.84 -5.03 24.19
CA ASP A 52 -15.13 -4.47 23.76
C ASP A 52 -14.95 -3.64 22.48
N TYR A 53 -15.10 -4.32 21.34
CA TYR A 53 -14.96 -3.73 19.99
C TYR A 53 -16.30 -3.55 19.27
N GLY A 54 -17.42 -3.60 20.00
CA GLY A 54 -18.75 -3.44 19.42
C GLY A 54 -18.92 -2.12 18.66
N LEU A 55 -18.35 -1.03 19.18
CA LEU A 55 -18.38 0.29 18.54
C LEU A 55 -17.80 0.30 17.12
N MET A 56 -16.71 -0.46 16.89
CA MET A 56 -16.10 -0.54 15.56
C MET A 56 -17.02 -1.23 14.57
N HIS A 57 -17.68 -2.32 14.99
CA HIS A 57 -18.65 -3.03 14.14
C HIS A 57 -19.86 -2.13 13.82
N VAL A 58 -20.37 -1.39 14.80
CA VAL A 58 -21.48 -0.43 14.55
C VAL A 58 -21.07 0.59 13.49
N LYS A 59 -19.89 1.18 13.59
CA LYS A 59 -19.37 2.14 12.60
C LYS A 59 -19.33 1.54 11.19
N LEU A 60 -18.75 0.34 11.04
CA LEU A 60 -18.62 -0.30 9.73
C LEU A 60 -20.01 -0.62 9.14
N TYR A 61 -20.98 -0.99 9.97
CA TYR A 61 -22.35 -1.24 9.53
C TYR A 61 -23.11 0.05 9.16
N GLU A 62 -22.86 1.16 9.86
CA GLU A 62 -23.39 2.48 9.49
C GLU A 62 -22.92 2.91 8.09
N ASP A 63 -21.63 2.70 7.76
CA ASP A 63 -21.12 2.96 6.41
C ASP A 63 -21.90 2.16 5.36
N ILE A 64 -22.14 0.87 5.62
CA ILE A 64 -22.89 -0.02 4.73
C ILE A 64 -24.33 0.47 4.57
N ALA A 65 -25.00 0.83 5.66
CA ALA A 65 -26.38 1.31 5.62
C ALA A 65 -26.53 2.62 4.82
N HIS A 66 -25.54 3.51 4.89
CA HIS A 66 -25.57 4.80 4.20
C HIS A 66 -25.09 4.74 2.75
N HIS A 67 -24.09 3.90 2.44
CA HIS A 67 -23.38 3.92 1.15
C HIS A 67 -23.46 2.60 0.38
N GLY A 68 -24.04 1.56 0.96
CA GLY A 68 -24.06 0.20 0.39
C GLY A 68 -22.70 -0.50 0.40
N HIS A 69 -21.68 0.13 1.00
CA HIS A 69 -20.32 -0.41 1.14
C HIS A 69 -19.60 0.30 2.30
N ILE A 70 -18.58 -0.34 2.84
CA ILE A 70 -17.73 0.27 3.87
C ILE A 70 -16.92 1.41 3.25
N ALA A 71 -17.02 2.61 3.82
CA ALA A 71 -16.41 3.83 3.30
C ALA A 71 -14.93 3.96 3.65
N THR A 72 -14.45 3.20 4.66
CA THR A 72 -13.04 3.17 5.05
C THR A 72 -12.16 2.61 3.91
N THR A 73 -11.29 3.41 3.31
CA THR A 73 -10.44 3.03 2.17
C THR A 73 -8.96 2.80 2.54
N TYR A 74 -8.51 3.36 3.66
CA TYR A 74 -7.16 3.24 4.23
C TYR A 74 -7.26 3.20 5.76
N ALA A 75 -6.17 2.82 6.45
CA ALA A 75 -6.18 2.59 7.90
C ALA A 75 -7.34 1.68 8.33
N TYR A 76 -7.61 0.65 7.54
CA TYR A 76 -8.76 -0.21 7.73
C TYR A 76 -8.52 -1.16 8.90
N PRO A 77 -9.37 -1.18 9.93
CA PRO A 77 -9.11 -1.91 11.17
C PRO A 77 -8.97 -3.42 10.93
N VAL A 78 -7.97 -4.02 11.59
CA VAL A 78 -7.70 -5.46 11.54
C VAL A 78 -7.77 -6.08 12.93
N GLU A 79 -8.22 -7.32 13.02
CA GLU A 79 -8.08 -8.18 14.20
C GLU A 79 -6.74 -8.92 14.13
N VAL A 80 -5.92 -8.75 15.15
CA VAL A 80 -4.60 -9.41 15.28
C VAL A 80 -4.68 -10.50 16.34
N ALA A 81 -4.15 -11.68 16.00
CA ALA A 81 -4.05 -12.84 16.89
C ALA A 81 -5.39 -13.25 17.54
N GLY A 82 -6.52 -13.03 16.85
CA GLY A 82 -7.84 -13.37 17.37
C GLY A 82 -8.27 -12.56 18.58
N ARG A 83 -7.66 -11.39 18.82
CA ARG A 83 -7.88 -10.64 20.07
C ARG A 83 -7.90 -9.13 19.91
N TYR A 84 -6.84 -8.52 19.40
CA TYR A 84 -6.72 -7.05 19.40
C TYR A 84 -7.20 -6.48 18.08
N VAL A 85 -8.17 -5.55 18.12
CA VAL A 85 -8.40 -4.66 16.98
C VAL A 85 -7.25 -3.66 16.92
N MET A 86 -6.67 -3.46 15.74
CA MET A 86 -5.45 -2.68 15.53
C MET A 86 -5.60 -1.75 14.33
N ASP A 87 -5.02 -0.55 14.43
CA ASP A 87 -4.78 0.34 13.29
C ASP A 87 -3.54 -0.12 12.52
N PRO A 88 -3.66 -0.51 11.23
CA PRO A 88 -2.52 -1.01 10.44
C PRO A 88 -1.64 0.10 9.87
N SER A 89 -1.68 1.31 10.44
CA SER A 89 -1.20 2.56 9.84
C SER A 89 -2.03 2.98 8.62
N PRO A 90 -1.79 4.17 8.03
CA PRO A 90 -2.54 4.65 6.86
C PRO A 90 -2.19 3.94 5.55
N ILE A 91 -1.97 2.62 5.59
CA ILE A 91 -1.91 1.80 4.38
C ILE A 91 -3.30 1.73 3.72
N PRO A 92 -3.39 1.64 2.39
CA PRO A 92 -4.65 1.35 1.75
C PRO A 92 -5.15 -0.02 2.20
N LYS A 93 -6.46 -0.22 2.30
CA LYS A 93 -7.01 -1.54 2.64
C LYS A 93 -6.54 -2.64 1.67
N PHE A 94 -6.16 -2.28 0.45
CA PHE A 94 -5.49 -3.15 -0.52
C PHE A 94 -4.29 -3.91 0.07
N ASP A 95 -3.52 -3.27 0.95
CA ASP A 95 -2.31 -3.86 1.53
C ASP A 95 -2.62 -4.72 2.78
N ASN A 96 -3.79 -4.61 3.41
CA ASN A 96 -4.12 -5.37 4.63
C ASN A 96 -3.90 -6.90 4.48
N PRO A 97 -4.28 -7.57 3.38
CA PRO A 97 -4.05 -9.01 3.24
C PRO A 97 -2.57 -9.42 3.29
N LYS A 98 -1.64 -8.51 2.99
CA LYS A 98 -0.19 -8.79 3.04
C LYS A 98 0.35 -8.89 4.47
N MET A 99 -0.44 -8.47 5.46
CA MET A 99 -0.07 -8.52 6.87
C MET A 99 -0.32 -9.89 7.50
N ASP A 100 -1.27 -10.66 6.96
CA ASP A 100 -1.63 -11.98 7.45
C ASP A 100 -0.54 -13.00 7.12
N ASP A 101 -0.16 -13.81 8.12
CA ASP A 101 0.87 -14.85 8.01
C ASP A 101 2.18 -14.38 7.34
N SER A 102 2.52 -13.10 7.52
CA SER A 102 3.74 -12.52 6.96
C SER A 102 4.96 -13.09 7.67
N PRO A 103 6.03 -13.48 6.95
CA PRO A 103 7.26 -13.97 7.58
C PRO A 103 8.08 -12.84 8.23
N ALA A 104 7.88 -11.59 7.83
CA ALA A 104 8.61 -10.46 8.35
C ALA A 104 8.04 -9.95 9.68
N LEU A 105 8.91 -9.47 10.56
CA LEU A 105 8.49 -8.74 11.76
C LEU A 105 7.92 -7.37 11.37
N GLN A 106 6.73 -7.05 11.87
CA GLN A 106 6.06 -5.78 11.59
C GLN A 106 6.03 -4.91 12.86
N LEU A 107 6.64 -3.72 12.80
CA LEU A 107 6.73 -2.77 13.90
C LEU A 107 6.03 -1.46 13.55
N PHE A 108 5.22 -0.94 14.46
CA PHE A 108 4.42 0.26 14.23
C PHE A 108 4.80 1.35 15.22
N GLY A 109 5.22 2.51 14.71
CA GLY A 109 5.71 3.62 15.53
C GLY A 109 4.83 4.86 15.42
N ALA A 110 4.16 5.22 16.52
CA ALA A 110 3.44 6.49 16.65
C ALA A 110 4.19 7.44 17.60
N GLY A 111 5.17 8.17 17.06
CA GLY A 111 6.07 9.02 17.85
C GLY A 111 5.34 10.12 18.62
N ARG A 112 4.40 10.82 17.98
CA ARG A 112 3.62 11.91 18.62
C ARG A 112 2.70 11.40 19.73
N GLU A 113 2.10 10.23 19.54
CA GLU A 113 1.15 9.61 20.47
C GLU A 113 1.83 8.70 21.51
N LYS A 114 3.16 8.53 21.42
CA LYS A 114 3.98 7.72 22.32
C LYS A 114 3.48 6.27 22.42
N ARG A 115 3.24 5.62 21.28
CA ARG A 115 2.87 4.20 21.20
C ARG A 115 3.78 3.46 20.23
N ILE A 116 4.10 2.23 20.61
CA ILE A 116 4.76 1.23 19.76
C ILE A 116 3.95 -0.05 19.92
N TYR A 117 3.69 -0.71 18.80
CA TYR A 117 3.04 -2.01 18.75
C TYR A 117 3.65 -2.84 17.62
N ALA A 118 3.37 -4.15 17.63
CA ALA A 118 4.02 -5.09 16.73
C ALA A 118 3.09 -6.23 16.34
N ILE A 119 3.33 -6.76 15.14
CA ILE A 119 2.81 -8.06 14.71
C ILE A 119 4.03 -8.97 14.51
N PRO A 120 4.19 -10.02 15.33
CA PRO A 120 5.22 -11.03 15.12
C PRO A 120 5.05 -11.75 13.78
N PRO A 121 6.12 -12.33 13.21
CA PRO A 121 6.01 -13.24 12.08
C PRO A 121 4.95 -14.31 12.27
N HIS A 122 4.30 -14.73 11.17
CA HIS A 122 3.30 -15.81 11.15
C HIS A 122 2.13 -15.59 12.13
N THR A 123 1.73 -14.33 12.31
CA THR A 123 0.56 -13.98 13.12
C THR A 123 -0.65 -13.81 12.22
N ARG A 124 -1.80 -14.35 12.66
CA ARG A 124 -3.08 -14.14 11.99
C ARG A 124 -3.51 -12.68 12.10
N VAL A 125 -3.80 -12.05 10.97
CA VAL A 125 -4.27 -10.67 10.83
C VAL A 125 -5.44 -10.64 9.85
N VAL A 126 -6.64 -10.33 10.34
CA VAL A 126 -7.85 -10.37 9.52
C VAL A 126 -8.53 -9.00 9.51
N PRO A 127 -8.81 -8.40 8.33
CA PRO A 127 -9.63 -7.19 8.26
C PRO A 127 -11.01 -7.43 8.87
N LEU A 128 -11.51 -6.49 9.66
CA LEU A 128 -12.88 -6.59 10.17
C LEU A 128 -13.90 -6.52 9.03
N ASP A 129 -14.82 -7.47 8.94
CA ASP A 129 -15.89 -7.49 7.95
C ASP A 129 -17.16 -8.14 8.52
N PHE A 130 -18.15 -8.38 7.66
CA PHE A 130 -19.39 -9.08 8.00
C PHE A 130 -19.62 -10.24 7.03
N GLU A 131 -20.32 -11.28 7.48
CA GLU A 131 -20.64 -12.44 6.63
C GLU A 131 -21.38 -12.05 5.33
N ASP A 132 -22.26 -11.06 5.42
CA ASP A 132 -23.04 -10.53 4.29
C ASP A 132 -22.31 -9.42 3.52
N HIS A 133 -21.25 -8.85 4.09
CA HIS A 133 -20.41 -7.81 3.49
C HIS A 133 -18.92 -8.12 3.68
N PRO A 134 -18.40 -9.13 2.95
CA PRO A 134 -17.02 -9.57 3.12
C PRO A 134 -16.03 -8.50 2.66
N PHE A 135 -14.83 -8.52 3.24
CA PHE A 135 -13.75 -7.61 2.91
C PHE A 135 -13.40 -7.64 1.41
N LYS A 136 -13.23 -6.44 0.82
CA LYS A 136 -12.87 -6.28 -0.60
C LYS A 136 -11.78 -5.23 -0.76
N VAL A 137 -10.73 -5.59 -1.50
CA VAL A 137 -9.67 -4.68 -1.91
C VAL A 137 -10.06 -3.85 -3.14
N GLN A 138 -9.35 -2.74 -3.34
CA GLN A 138 -9.48 -1.91 -4.54
C GLN A 138 -9.11 -2.72 -5.80
N HIS A 139 -9.85 -2.49 -6.88
CA HIS A 139 -9.58 -3.05 -8.19
C HIS A 139 -9.33 -1.93 -9.18
N PHE A 140 -8.32 -2.08 -10.01
CA PHE A 140 -7.98 -1.11 -11.06
C PHE A 140 -8.35 -1.68 -12.42
N ALA A 141 -9.06 -0.89 -13.23
CA ALA A 141 -9.50 -1.33 -14.56
C ALA A 141 -8.35 -1.44 -15.56
N LYS A 142 -7.29 -0.65 -15.37
CA LYS A 142 -6.09 -0.62 -16.23
C LYS A 142 -4.90 -1.22 -15.49
N PRO A 143 -3.96 -1.87 -16.21
CA PRO A 143 -2.64 -2.19 -15.66
C PRO A 143 -1.82 -0.93 -15.43
N CYS A 144 -0.67 -1.10 -14.77
CA CYS A 144 0.37 -0.09 -14.75
C CYS A 144 0.79 0.29 -16.19
N ALA A 145 0.73 1.59 -16.48
CA ALA A 145 1.09 2.15 -17.77
C ALA A 145 2.58 2.02 -18.12
N LEU A 146 3.46 1.77 -17.14
CA LEU A 146 4.92 1.68 -17.35
C LEU A 146 5.41 0.23 -17.50
N CYS A 147 5.02 -0.66 -16.59
CA CYS A 147 5.50 -2.05 -16.56
C CYS A 147 4.41 -3.09 -16.85
N GLY A 148 3.17 -2.68 -17.12
CA GLY A 148 2.06 -3.58 -17.45
C GLY A 148 1.55 -4.45 -16.29
N ALA A 149 1.94 -4.18 -15.04
CA ALA A 149 1.51 -4.96 -13.89
C ALA A 149 0.00 -4.84 -13.62
N HIS A 150 -0.62 -5.97 -13.26
CA HIS A 150 -1.99 -6.08 -12.76
C HIS A 150 -1.96 -6.54 -11.29
N GLY A 151 -3.06 -6.32 -10.57
CA GLY A 151 -3.19 -6.81 -9.19
C GLY A 151 -2.22 -6.15 -8.20
N VAL A 152 -1.82 -4.91 -8.49
CA VAL A 152 -0.95 -4.08 -7.64
C VAL A 152 -1.64 -2.76 -7.35
N TYR A 153 -1.18 -2.05 -6.32
CA TYR A 153 -1.74 -0.73 -6.03
C TYR A 153 -1.23 0.29 -7.04
N LEU A 154 -2.15 1.00 -7.70
CA LEU A 154 -1.82 2.01 -8.71
C LEU A 154 -2.08 3.43 -8.20
N ASP A 155 -1.11 4.30 -8.42
CA ASP A 155 -1.26 5.74 -8.29
C ASP A 155 -1.81 6.32 -9.59
N GLU A 156 -2.74 7.27 -9.46
CA GLU A 156 -3.27 8.04 -10.57
C GLU A 156 -2.45 9.33 -10.75
N VAL A 157 -1.86 9.48 -11.93
CA VAL A 157 -1.09 10.66 -12.34
C VAL A 157 -1.89 11.44 -13.37
N VAL A 158 -2.20 12.69 -13.06
CA VAL A 158 -2.83 13.64 -14.00
C VAL A 158 -1.77 14.13 -14.98
N LEU A 159 -2.03 13.95 -16.28
CA LEU A 159 -1.07 14.26 -17.35
C LEU A 159 -1.30 15.63 -17.98
N ASP A 160 -2.55 16.08 -18.03
CA ASP A 160 -2.93 17.35 -18.63
C ASP A 160 -4.23 17.92 -18.03
N ASP A 161 -4.53 19.16 -18.38
CA ASP A 161 -5.75 19.88 -17.96
C ASP A 161 -7.00 19.48 -18.78
N ARG A 162 -6.88 18.48 -19.67
CA ARG A 162 -7.97 17.99 -20.55
C ARG A 162 -8.49 16.62 -20.14
N GLY A 163 -8.07 16.13 -18.97
CA GLY A 163 -8.53 14.87 -18.39
C GLY A 163 -7.65 13.66 -18.71
N GLY A 164 -6.48 13.87 -19.32
CA GLY A 164 -5.47 12.82 -19.50
C GLY A 164 -4.97 12.30 -18.16
N ARG A 165 -5.01 10.98 -17.99
CA ARG A 165 -4.65 10.28 -16.74
C ARG A 165 -3.81 9.05 -17.05
N MET A 166 -2.88 8.74 -16.17
CA MET A 166 -2.03 7.56 -16.21
C MET A 166 -2.12 6.83 -14.87
N PHE A 167 -2.21 5.50 -14.90
CA PHE A 167 -2.17 4.67 -13.71
C PHE A 167 -0.83 3.95 -13.65
N VAL A 168 -0.05 4.13 -12.59
CA VAL A 168 1.28 3.54 -12.44
C VAL A 168 1.44 2.82 -11.13
N CYS A 169 2.32 1.81 -11.05
CA CYS A 169 2.60 1.14 -9.78
C CYS A 169 3.03 2.19 -8.75
N SER A 170 2.37 2.16 -7.59
CA SER A 170 2.75 3.00 -6.47
C SER A 170 4.05 2.51 -5.82
N ASP A 171 4.32 1.20 -5.87
CA ASP A 171 5.64 0.64 -5.56
C ASP A 171 6.57 0.77 -6.77
N THR A 172 7.49 1.73 -6.70
CA THR A 172 8.42 2.04 -7.78
C THR A 172 9.56 1.03 -7.90
N ASP A 173 10.01 0.44 -6.79
CA ASP A 173 11.03 -0.63 -6.78
C ASP A 173 10.49 -1.85 -7.55
N TYR A 174 9.28 -2.29 -7.21
CA TYR A 174 8.59 -3.36 -7.94
C TYR A 174 8.40 -3.01 -9.43
N CYS A 175 8.01 -1.76 -9.73
CA CYS A 175 7.82 -1.30 -11.10
C CYS A 175 9.12 -1.36 -11.93
N ASN A 176 10.23 -0.91 -11.35
CA ASN A 176 11.53 -0.86 -12.01
C ASN A 176 12.09 -2.26 -12.25
N THR A 177 12.04 -3.14 -11.23
CA THR A 177 12.45 -4.55 -11.39
C THR A 177 11.70 -5.23 -12.54
N ARG A 178 10.40 -4.96 -12.69
CA ARG A 178 9.62 -5.49 -13.82
C ARG A 178 10.06 -4.92 -15.17
N GLN A 179 10.35 -3.62 -15.25
CA GLN A 179 10.85 -3.00 -16.49
C GLN A 179 12.22 -3.55 -16.88
N GLU A 180 13.12 -3.76 -15.92
CA GLU A 180 14.43 -4.39 -16.15
C GLU A 180 14.31 -5.84 -16.64
N GLN A 181 13.26 -6.55 -16.20
CA GLN A 181 12.90 -7.87 -16.72
C GLN A 181 12.20 -7.83 -18.09
N GLY A 182 12.07 -6.65 -18.70
CA GLY A 182 11.52 -6.46 -20.04
C GLY A 182 10.00 -6.30 -20.09
N HIS A 183 9.32 -6.14 -18.95
CA HIS A 183 7.88 -5.86 -18.95
C HIS A 183 7.60 -4.40 -19.32
N THR A 184 6.68 -4.20 -20.26
CA THR A 184 6.31 -2.87 -20.77
C THR A 184 4.80 -2.65 -20.68
N GLY A 185 4.40 -1.48 -20.20
CA GLY A 185 3.00 -1.01 -20.23
C GLY A 185 2.70 -0.10 -21.43
N GLU A 186 1.44 0.31 -21.55
CA GLU A 186 0.92 1.08 -22.70
C GLU A 186 1.63 2.43 -22.94
N MET A 187 2.19 3.03 -21.89
CA MET A 187 2.90 4.31 -21.91
C MET A 187 4.39 4.15 -21.58
N SER A 188 4.93 2.93 -21.64
CA SER A 188 6.36 2.70 -21.49
C SER A 188 7.11 3.38 -22.63
N VAL A 189 8.04 4.27 -22.29
CA VAL A 189 8.93 4.88 -23.30
C VAL A 189 9.87 3.77 -23.73
N SER A 190 9.65 3.21 -24.93
CA SER A 190 10.60 2.29 -25.56
C SER A 190 11.99 2.92 -25.45
N PRO A 191 13.02 2.20 -24.94
CA PRO A 191 14.34 2.79 -24.79
C PRO A 191 14.73 3.37 -26.14
N LEU A 192 14.89 4.70 -26.17
CA LEU A 192 15.20 5.46 -27.37
C LEU A 192 16.27 4.70 -28.13
N LYS A 193 15.88 4.11 -29.26
CA LYS A 193 16.84 3.64 -30.26
C LYS A 193 17.60 4.91 -30.63
N ALA A 194 18.84 5.03 -30.15
CA ALA A 194 19.67 6.19 -30.41
C ALA A 194 19.58 6.48 -31.92
N PRO A 195 19.30 7.73 -32.34
CA PRO A 195 19.26 8.03 -33.76
C PRO A 195 20.61 7.62 -34.34
N ALA A 196 20.58 6.70 -35.31
CA ALA A 196 21.77 6.23 -35.98
C ALA A 196 22.54 7.44 -36.53
N GLU A 197 23.79 7.60 -36.11
CA GLU A 197 24.70 8.58 -36.68
C GLU A 197 24.69 8.43 -38.20
N GLN A 198 24.21 9.46 -38.90
CA GLN A 198 24.36 9.55 -40.33
C GLN A 198 25.86 9.72 -40.64
N PRO A 199 26.43 8.95 -41.57
CA PRO A 199 27.84 9.11 -41.92
C PRO A 199 28.05 10.51 -42.50
N THR A 200 28.90 11.28 -41.83
CA THR A 200 29.37 12.59 -42.27
C THR A 200 30.05 12.43 -43.63
N LYS A 201 29.43 12.98 -44.68
CA LYS A 201 30.06 13.13 -45.99
C LYS A 201 31.28 14.04 -45.83
N THR A 202 32.46 13.45 -45.94
CA THR A 202 33.72 14.18 -46.06
C THR A 202 33.72 14.89 -47.41
N ALA A 203 33.50 16.19 -47.42
CA ALA A 203 33.73 17.02 -48.60
C ALA A 203 35.22 17.37 -48.64
N THR A 204 35.96 16.62 -49.45
CA THR A 204 37.23 17.08 -50.01
C THR A 204 36.94 18.14 -51.07
N GLU A 205 37.33 19.38 -50.83
CA GLU A 205 37.57 20.38 -51.88
C GLU A 205 39.08 20.56 -52.07
N PRO A 206 39.57 20.68 -53.31
CA PRO A 206 40.97 20.97 -53.61
C PRO A 206 41.24 22.48 -53.57
N ALA A 207 42.53 22.78 -53.41
CA ALA A 207 43.10 24.12 -53.33
C ALA A 207 43.00 24.93 -54.64
N GLU A 208 42.73 26.23 -54.50
CA GLU A 208 43.47 27.34 -55.14
C GLU A 208 43.16 28.68 -54.44
#